data_AF-Q5WPZ5-F1
#
_entry.id   AF-Q5WPZ5-F1
#
_cell.length_a   1.000
_cell.length_b   1.000
_cell.length_c   1.000
_cell.angle_alpha   90.00
_cell.angle_beta   90.00
_cell.angle_gamma   90.00
#
_symmetry.space_group_name_H-M   'P 1'
#
loop_
_entity.id
_entity.type
_entity.pdbx_description
1 polymer ?
#
loop_
_entity_poly.entity_id
_entity_poly.type
_entity_poly.pdbx_seq_one_letter_code
_entity_poly.pdbx_strand_id
1 'polypeptide(L)'
;MVKYSCLVLVAIFLLAGPYGVVGSCENDLTEAAKYLQDECNAGEIADEFLPFSEEEVGEALSDKPENVQEVTNIVRGCFEAEQAKEHGKCERFSALSQCYIEKNLCQFF
;
A
#
# COMPACT_ATOMS: atom_id res chain seq x y z
N MET A 1 -14.39 22.14 -6.11
CA MET A 1 -14.34 20.71 -5.73
C MET A 1 -12.98 20.21 -6.14
N VAL A 2 -12.03 20.22 -5.22
CA VAL A 2 -10.65 19.89 -5.56
C VAL A 2 -10.52 18.36 -5.50
N LYS A 3 -10.31 17.77 -6.69
CA LYS A 3 -10.01 16.36 -6.89
C LYS A 3 -8.60 16.07 -6.34
N TYR A 4 -8.48 15.86 -5.03
CA TYR A 4 -7.28 15.33 -4.39
C TYR A 4 -7.42 13.82 -4.13
N SER A 5 -8.08 13.10 -5.03
CA SER A 5 -8.24 11.67 -4.88
C SER A 5 -6.89 10.98 -5.13
N CYS A 6 -6.38 10.35 -4.08
CA CYS A 6 -5.59 9.11 -4.12
C CYS A 6 -4.08 9.15 -4.34
N LEU A 7 -3.44 10.32 -4.39
CA LEU A 7 -1.98 10.45 -4.60
C LEU A 7 -1.06 9.95 -3.47
N VAL A 8 -1.61 9.40 -2.38
CA VAL A 8 -0.89 9.33 -1.10
C VAL A 8 -0.68 7.90 -0.63
N LEU A 9 -1.30 6.88 -1.23
CA LEU A 9 -1.45 5.59 -0.53
C LEU A 9 -0.35 4.58 -0.84
N VAL A 10 0.02 4.39 -2.11
CA VAL A 10 1.27 3.68 -2.47
C VAL A 10 2.47 4.46 -1.91
N ALA A 11 2.41 5.79 -1.99
CA ALA A 11 3.40 6.66 -1.39
C ALA A 11 3.43 6.56 0.16
N ILE A 12 2.32 6.36 0.88
CA ILE A 12 2.33 6.13 2.34
C ILE A 12 2.90 4.76 2.67
N PHE A 13 2.55 3.73 1.90
CA PHE A 13 3.10 2.38 2.09
C PHE A 13 4.60 2.31 1.75
N LEU A 14 5.10 3.16 0.85
CA LEU A 14 6.50 3.16 0.38
C LEU A 14 7.38 4.28 0.95
N LEU A 15 6.81 5.43 1.37
CA LEU A 15 7.51 6.58 1.97
C LEU A 15 7.40 6.61 3.50
N ALA A 16 6.83 5.60 4.15
CA ALA A 16 6.89 5.45 5.61
C ALA A 16 8.30 5.20 6.17
N GLY A 17 9.38 5.47 5.43
CA GLY A 17 10.67 5.85 6.03
C GLY A 17 10.93 7.33 5.72
N PRO A 18 10.94 8.26 6.70
CA PRO A 18 11.83 8.21 7.87
C PRO A 18 11.22 8.87 9.14
N TYR A 19 10.06 8.42 9.63
CA TYR A 19 9.52 8.88 10.92
C TYR A 19 9.82 7.88 12.06
N GLY A 20 11.08 7.85 12.49
CA GLY A 20 11.44 7.78 13.91
C GLY A 20 11.05 6.56 14.77
N VAL A 21 10.76 5.39 14.22
CA VAL A 21 10.71 4.13 15.01
C VAL A 21 11.52 3.04 14.35
N VAL A 22 12.25 2.27 15.17
CA VAL A 22 13.03 1.11 14.75
C VAL A 22 12.05 0.01 14.34
N GLY A 23 11.62 -0.02 13.09
CA GLY A 23 10.66 -0.98 12.53
C GLY A 23 11.22 -1.74 11.33
N SER A 24 10.73 -2.97 11.10
CA SER A 24 10.91 -3.67 9.82
C SER A 24 9.92 -3.13 8.80
N CYS A 25 10.23 -3.18 7.50
CA CYS A 25 9.28 -2.81 6.44
C CYS A 25 7.91 -3.50 6.61
N GLU A 26 7.86 -4.74 7.11
CA GLU A 26 6.60 -5.44 7.40
C GLU A 26 5.77 -4.75 8.49
N ASN A 27 6.42 -4.17 9.50
CA ASN A 27 5.76 -3.38 10.53
C ASN A 27 5.20 -2.08 9.95
N ASP A 28 5.96 -1.40 9.10
CA ASP A 28 5.52 -0.17 8.44
C ASP A 28 4.30 -0.45 7.53
N LEU A 29 4.32 -1.55 6.77
CA LEU A 29 3.18 -2.01 6.00
C LEU A 29 1.96 -2.33 6.89
N THR A 30 2.18 -2.90 8.07
CA THR A 30 1.10 -3.25 9.00
C THR A 30 0.51 -2.00 9.66
N GLU A 31 1.34 -1.06 10.07
CA GLU A 31 0.93 0.21 10.69
C GLU A 31 0.19 1.10 9.69
N ALA A 32 0.71 1.21 8.46
CA ALA A 32 0.03 1.94 7.38
C ALA A 32 -1.35 1.34 7.09
N ALA A 33 -1.46 0.02 6.98
CA ALA A 33 -2.74 -0.65 6.77
C ALA A 33 -3.75 -0.38 7.89
N LYS A 34 -3.27 -0.43 9.14
CA LYS A 34 -4.10 -0.14 10.30
C LYS A 34 -4.60 1.31 10.30
N TYR A 35 -3.72 2.26 10.03
CA TYR A 35 -4.09 3.68 9.92
C TYR A 35 -5.22 3.88 8.91
N LEU A 36 -5.12 3.27 7.73
CA LEU A 36 -6.13 3.36 6.68
C LEU A 36 -7.44 2.70 7.04
N GLN A 37 -7.36 1.53 7.68
CA GLN A 37 -8.54 0.86 8.21
C GLN A 37 -9.26 1.73 9.26
N ASP A 38 -8.52 2.41 10.13
CA ASP A 38 -9.07 3.33 11.14
C ASP A 38 -9.74 4.54 10.47
N GLU A 39 -9.09 5.19 9.49
CA GLU A 39 -9.66 6.31 8.72
C GLU A 39 -10.92 5.90 7.94
N CYS A 40 -10.92 4.69 7.36
CA CYS A 40 -12.09 4.14 6.67
C CYS A 40 -13.24 3.86 7.66
N ASN A 41 -12.92 3.33 8.84
CA ASN A 41 -13.91 3.09 9.89
C ASN A 41 -14.50 4.39 10.44
N ALA A 42 -13.70 5.46 10.49
CA ALA A 42 -14.14 6.81 10.82
C ALA A 42 -14.98 7.47 9.70
N GLY A 43 -14.94 6.92 8.48
CA GLY A 43 -15.65 7.46 7.32
C GLY A 43 -14.91 8.60 6.60
N GLU A 44 -13.63 8.80 6.93
CA GLU A 44 -12.77 9.82 6.32
C GLU A 44 -12.32 9.41 4.90
N ILE A 45 -12.18 8.09 4.67
CA ILE A 45 -11.92 7.51 3.35
C ILE A 45 -12.97 6.47 2.98
N ALA A 46 -13.13 6.25 1.68
CA ALA A 46 -14.06 5.25 1.16
C ALA A 46 -13.56 3.83 1.43
N ASP A 47 -14.49 2.93 1.73
CA ASP A 47 -14.24 1.49 1.77
C ASP A 47 -14.18 0.95 0.33
N GLU A 48 -13.15 1.37 -0.41
CA GLU A 48 -12.88 0.96 -1.78
C GLU A 48 -11.38 0.77 -1.99
N PHE A 49 -11.01 -0.08 -2.95
CA PHE A 49 -9.62 -0.15 -3.38
C PHE A 49 -9.29 1.10 -4.19
N LEU A 50 -8.24 1.80 -3.80
CA LEU A 50 -7.76 2.93 -4.60
C LEU A 50 -7.08 2.44 -5.88
N PRO A 51 -7.26 3.13 -7.02
CA PRO A 51 -6.69 2.67 -8.28
C PRO A 51 -5.17 2.52 -8.18
N PHE A 52 -4.68 1.34 -8.57
CA PHE A 52 -3.25 1.07 -8.71
C PHE A 52 -2.64 1.96 -9.80
N SER A 53 -1.48 2.54 -9.52
CA SER A 53 -0.70 3.36 -10.46
C SER A 53 0.73 2.84 -10.58
N GLU A 54 1.11 2.36 -11.78
CA GLU A 54 2.49 1.96 -12.08
C GLU A 54 3.46 3.15 -12.00
N GLU A 55 2.99 4.36 -12.34
CA GLU A 55 3.76 5.60 -12.25
C GLU A 55 4.18 5.88 -10.80
N GLU A 56 3.26 5.72 -9.84
CA GLU A 56 3.54 5.96 -8.41
C GLU A 56 4.58 4.97 -7.86
N VAL A 57 4.55 3.71 -8.33
CA VAL A 57 5.59 2.73 -7.97
C VAL A 57 6.95 3.15 -8.52
N GLY A 58 6.99 3.65 -9.76
CA GLY A 58 8.20 4.16 -10.39
C GLY A 58 8.79 5.37 -9.67
N GLU A 59 7.95 6.32 -9.25
CA GLU A 59 8.38 7.49 -8.46
C GLU A 59 8.93 7.08 -7.09
N ALA A 60 8.23 6.18 -6.38
CA ALA A 60 8.63 5.71 -5.05
C ALA A 60 9.95 4.90 -5.06
N LEU A 61 10.28 4.28 -6.19
CA LEU A 61 11.51 3.50 -6.39
C LEU A 61 12.52 4.19 -7.30
N SER A 62 12.42 5.50 -7.48
CA SER A 62 13.34 6.27 -8.33
C SER A 62 14.82 6.08 -7.95
N ASP A 63 15.12 5.82 -6.68
CA ASP A 63 16.48 5.53 -6.17
C ASP A 63 16.92 4.06 -6.34
N LYS A 64 16.00 3.14 -6.69
CA LYS A 64 16.25 1.71 -6.92
C LYS A 64 15.52 1.22 -8.19
N PRO A 65 15.85 1.78 -9.37
CA PRO A 65 15.13 1.52 -10.61
C PRO A 65 15.15 0.03 -11.02
N GLU A 66 16.17 -0.73 -10.60
CA GLU A 66 16.29 -2.17 -10.84
C GLU A 66 15.16 -2.99 -10.19
N ASN A 67 14.55 -2.47 -9.12
CA ASN A 67 13.50 -3.15 -8.36
C ASN A 67 12.08 -2.79 -8.84
N VAL A 68 11.94 -1.74 -9.66
CA VAL A 68 10.62 -1.19 -10.09
C VAL A 68 9.74 -2.27 -10.70
N GLN A 69 10.28 -3.10 -11.60
CA GLN A 69 9.49 -4.12 -12.29
C GLN A 69 8.96 -5.21 -11.34
N GLU A 70 9.81 -5.70 -10.42
CA GLU A 70 9.42 -6.75 -9.45
C GLU A 70 8.42 -6.22 -8.43
N VAL A 71 8.67 -5.04 -7.87
CA VAL A 71 7.74 -4.37 -6.95
C VAL A 71 6.40 -4.10 -7.64
N THR A 72 6.41 -3.60 -8.88
CA THR A 72 5.19 -3.39 -9.68
C THR A 72 4.41 -4.70 -9.86
N ASN A 73 5.10 -5.81 -10.15
CA ASN A 73 4.46 -7.11 -10.32
C ASN A 73 3.81 -7.60 -9.02
N ILE A 74 4.49 -7.44 -7.88
CA ILE A 74 3.96 -7.83 -6.57
C ILE A 74 2.75 -6.97 -6.20
N VAL A 75 2.90 -5.64 -6.30
CA VAL A 75 1.84 -4.69 -5.93
C VAL A 75 0.59 -4.93 -6.77
N ARG A 76 0.75 -4.99 -8.11
CA ARG A 76 -0.36 -5.30 -9.03
C ARG A 76 -0.99 -6.66 -8.74
N GLY A 77 -0.18 -7.70 -8.56
CA GLY A 77 -0.67 -9.05 -8.31
C GLY A 77 -1.49 -9.17 -7.03
N CYS A 78 -1.05 -8.50 -5.95
CA CYS A 78 -1.81 -8.43 -4.71
C CYS A 78 -3.09 -7.61 -4.86
N PHE A 79 -3.02 -6.48 -5.58
CA PHE A 79 -4.18 -5.64 -5.82
C PHE A 79 -5.27 -6.33 -6.63
N GLU A 80 -4.91 -7.08 -7.67
CA GLU A 80 -5.83 -7.90 -8.46
C GLU A 80 -6.41 -9.06 -7.64
N ALA A 81 -5.58 -9.73 -6.85
CA ALA A 81 -6.00 -10.85 -6.01
C ALA A 81 -6.98 -10.43 -4.90
N GLU A 82 -6.72 -9.32 -4.23
CA GLU A 82 -7.59 -8.84 -3.16
C GLU A 82 -8.85 -8.16 -3.70
N GLN A 83 -8.82 -7.50 -4.85
CA GLN A 83 -10.05 -6.99 -5.50
C GLN A 83 -11.04 -8.09 -5.88
N ALA A 84 -10.54 -9.28 -6.20
CA ALA A 84 -11.38 -10.43 -6.55
C ALA A 84 -12.06 -11.07 -5.33
N LYS A 85 -11.71 -10.66 -4.10
CA LYS A 85 -12.25 -11.20 -2.85
C LYS A 85 -13.28 -10.25 -2.24
N GLU A 86 -14.23 -10.83 -1.51
CA GLU A 86 -15.06 -10.07 -0.59
C GLU A 86 -14.29 -9.82 0.71
N HIS A 87 -14.32 -8.58 1.18
CA HIS A 87 -13.69 -8.14 2.42
C HIS A 87 -14.76 -7.68 3.41
N GLY A 88 -14.48 -7.84 4.71
CA GLY A 88 -15.23 -7.11 5.72
C GLY A 88 -15.03 -5.60 5.57
N LYS A 89 -15.90 -4.82 6.22
CA LYS A 89 -15.86 -3.36 6.14
C LYS A 89 -14.47 -2.84 6.51
N CYS A 90 -13.84 -2.10 5.60
CA CYS A 90 -12.49 -1.53 5.74
C CYS A 90 -11.34 -2.55 5.92
N GLU A 91 -11.60 -3.86 5.87
CA GLU A 91 -10.56 -4.88 6.08
C GLU A 91 -9.64 -5.05 4.86
N ARG A 92 -10.04 -4.51 3.70
CA ARG A 92 -9.29 -4.58 2.44
C ARG A 92 -7.87 -4.04 2.54
N PHE A 93 -7.62 -3.02 3.37
CA PHE A 93 -6.30 -2.41 3.54
C PHE A 93 -5.35 -3.35 4.26
N SER A 94 -5.85 -4.03 5.30
CA SER A 94 -5.11 -5.05 6.04
C SER A 94 -4.86 -6.30 5.20
N ALA A 95 -5.83 -6.74 4.40
CA ALA A 95 -5.65 -7.85 3.47
C ALA A 95 -4.58 -7.54 2.40
N LEU A 96 -4.58 -6.32 1.86
CA LEU A 96 -3.59 -5.89 0.87
C LEU A 96 -2.17 -5.85 1.44
N SER A 97 -2.01 -5.32 2.66
CA SER A 97 -0.72 -5.30 3.37
C SER A 97 -0.21 -6.71 3.68
N GLN A 98 -1.09 -7.61 4.14
CA GLN A 98 -0.73 -9.01 4.34
C GLN A 98 -0.25 -9.66 3.03
N CYS A 99 -0.92 -9.40 1.91
CA CYS A 99 -0.46 -9.92 0.63
C CYS A 99 0.94 -9.42 0.27
N TYR A 100 1.26 -8.13 0.49
CA TYR A 100 2.59 -7.60 0.26
C TYR A 100 3.67 -8.28 1.12
N ILE A 101 3.36 -8.53 2.39
CA ILE A 101 4.25 -9.24 3.32
C ILE A 101 4.45 -10.69 2.87
N GLU A 102 3.37 -11.41 2.53
CA GLU A 102 3.42 -12.79 2.03
C GLU A 102 4.21 -12.93 0.72
N LYS A 103 4.15 -11.90 -0.14
CA LYS A 103 4.94 -11.81 -1.38
C LYS A 103 6.36 -11.31 -1.17
N ASN A 104 6.76 -11.10 0.09
CA ASN A 104 8.10 -10.66 0.47
C ASN A 104 8.48 -9.35 -0.23
N LEU A 105 7.55 -8.40 -0.34
CA LEU A 105 7.78 -7.08 -0.93
C LEU A 105 8.95 -6.35 -0.23
N CYS A 106 9.09 -6.56 1.07
CA CYS A 106 10.10 -5.93 1.89
C CYS A 106 11.54 -6.31 1.56
N GLN A 107 11.80 -7.38 0.79
CA GLN A 107 13.16 -7.72 0.37
C GLN A 107 13.78 -6.70 -0.60
N PHE A 108 12.96 -5.81 -1.19
CA PHE A 108 13.39 -4.80 -2.15
C PHE A 108 13.72 -3.44 -1.50
N PHE A 109 13.49 -3.30 -0.18
CA PHE A 109 13.63 -2.06 0.58
C PHE A 109 14.76 -2.12 1.60
#